data_AF-A0A8S9LCG0-F1
#
_entry.id   AF-A0A8S9LCG0-F1
#
_cell.length_a   1.000
_cell.length_b   1.000
_cell.length_c   1.000
_cell.angle_alpha   90.00
_cell.angle_beta   90.00
_cell.angle_gamma   90.00
#
_symmetry.space_group_name_H-M   'P 1'
#
loop_
_entity.id
_entity.type
_entity.pdbx_description
1 polymer ?
#
loop_
_entity_poly.entity_id
_entity_poly.type
_entity_poly.pdbx_seq_one_letter_code
_entity_poly.pdbx_strand_id
1 'polypeptide(L)'
;MGTNMYPSSSLLSDNHTETISIDELIENADGFAGVFPGNYTTFVTISPAVSDTSGLEHKYEIVKRLQSRKHICGMTGDGVNDAPALKKADIGIAVDDATDAARSASDIVLTEPGLSVIVSAVLTSRAIFQRMKNYTIYAVSITIRIVMCFMLLCVFWEFDFPPFMVLVIAILNDGTIMTISKDRVKPSPTPDCWKLKEIFATGVVLGAYLAIMTVVFFWAAYETNFFPNIFDVRNFNQHHFNMRDKAVAANLNEQMASAVYLQVSTISQALIFVTRSRSWSFVERPGFLLVIAFLIAQLVASVIAAVATWPFAGIRSIGWGWTGVIWVFNIVTYMLLDPIKFLVRYALSGKSWNRIVEQRTALNGKNNFGKDERMAAWATETRTQHGLETGQKPMYERNGATELSSLAD
;
A
#
# COMPACT_ATOMS: atom_id res chain seq x y z
N MET A 1 31.52 7.41 11.70
CA MET A 1 31.78 8.85 11.63
C MET A 1 31.49 9.27 10.21
N GLY A 2 30.55 10.18 10.00
CA GLY A 2 30.22 10.66 8.66
C GLY A 2 31.36 11.45 8.04
N THR A 3 31.43 11.47 6.71
CA THR A 3 32.51 12.14 5.97
C THR A 3 32.22 13.63 5.73
N ASN A 4 30.96 14.06 5.85
CA ASN A 4 30.53 15.45 5.64
C ASN A 4 30.13 16.09 6.98
N MET A 5 31.10 16.63 7.71
CA MET A 5 30.89 17.40 8.94
C MET A 5 31.14 18.89 8.68
N TYR A 6 30.12 19.72 8.90
CA TYR A 6 30.24 21.18 8.81
C TYR A 6 30.22 21.81 10.20
N PRO A 7 31.10 22.79 10.49
CA PRO A 7 31.08 23.50 11.77
C PRO A 7 29.81 24.36 11.91
N SER A 8 29.32 24.52 13.15
CA SER A 8 28.10 25.29 13.44
C SER A 8 28.16 26.75 12.97
N SER A 9 29.37 27.31 12.86
CA SER A 9 29.63 28.67 12.36
C SER A 9 29.32 28.86 10.87
N SER A 10 29.54 27.84 10.04
CA SER A 10 29.18 27.87 8.61
C SER A 10 27.67 27.84 8.34
N LEU A 11 26.85 27.48 9.33
CA LEU A 11 25.39 27.51 9.23
C LEU A 11 24.79 28.91 9.52
N LEU A 12 25.59 29.83 10.07
CA LEU A 12 25.15 31.15 10.59
C LEU A 12 25.77 32.35 9.87
N SER A 13 26.85 32.17 9.09
CA SER A 13 27.38 33.29 8.31
C SER A 13 26.48 33.56 7.11
N ASP A 14 25.67 34.63 7.19
CA ASP A 14 24.98 35.28 6.05
C ASP A 14 25.95 35.84 4.98
N ASN A 15 27.22 35.44 5.00
CA ASN A 15 28.18 35.78 3.96
C ASN A 15 27.88 34.93 2.73
N HIS A 16 27.26 35.56 1.73
CA HIS A 16 26.92 35.08 0.38
C HIS A 16 28.10 34.52 -0.47
N THR A 17 29.19 34.05 0.14
CA THR A 17 30.42 33.63 -0.54
C THR A 17 30.55 32.11 -0.75
N GLU A 18 29.59 31.30 -0.33
CA GLU A 18 29.55 29.87 -0.68
C GLU A 18 28.42 29.60 -1.69
N THR A 19 28.74 28.86 -2.76
CA THR A 19 27.85 28.57 -3.90
C THR A 19 26.69 27.61 -3.57
N ILE A 20 26.57 27.15 -2.33
CA ILE A 20 25.62 26.14 -1.87
C ILE A 20 24.72 26.75 -0.79
N SER A 21 23.41 26.58 -0.92
CA SER A 21 22.46 27.11 0.07
C SER A 21 22.62 26.42 1.43
N ILE A 22 22.43 27.15 2.54
CA ILE A 22 22.54 26.58 3.91
C ILE A 22 21.64 25.34 4.09
N ASP A 23 20.48 25.34 3.43
CA ASP A 23 19.55 24.20 3.47
C ASP A 23 20.12 22.95 2.78
N GLU A 24 20.89 23.12 1.71
CA GLU A 24 21.54 22.05 0.96
C GLU A 24 22.81 21.55 1.68
N LEU A 25 23.47 22.40 2.47
CA LEU A 25 24.52 21.98 3.40
C LEU A 25 23.95 21.10 4.53
N ILE A 26 22.79 21.46 5.08
CA ILE A 26 22.12 20.66 6.13
C ILE A 26 21.70 19.28 5.60
N GLU A 27 21.21 19.20 4.36
CA GLU A 27 20.82 17.92 3.74
C GLU A 27 22.00 17.03 3.35
N ASN A 28 23.15 17.60 2.99
CA ASN A 28 24.33 16.83 2.59
C ASN A 28 25.29 16.54 3.75
N ALA A 29 25.00 17.04 4.95
CA ALA A 29 25.77 16.75 6.16
C ALA A 29 25.52 15.30 6.60
N ASP A 30 26.59 14.51 6.68
CA ASP A 30 26.55 13.08 7.02
C ASP A 30 27.17 12.81 8.41
N GLY A 31 27.71 13.85 9.05
CA GLY A 31 28.53 13.77 10.26
C GLY A 31 27.87 13.10 11.46
N PHE A 32 26.63 13.47 11.77
CA PHE A 32 25.79 12.98 12.86
C PHE A 32 24.33 13.38 12.59
N ALA A 33 23.91 13.15 11.35
CA ALA A 33 22.62 13.43 10.75
C ALA A 33 22.44 12.38 9.66
N GLY A 34 21.80 11.25 9.95
CA GLY A 34 21.62 10.18 8.96
C GLY A 34 20.58 10.55 7.90
N VAL A 35 20.90 11.44 6.96
CA VAL A 35 20.00 11.81 5.86
C VAL A 35 19.91 10.63 4.90
N PHE A 36 18.90 9.76 5.04
CA PHE A 36 18.63 8.70 4.06
C PHE A 36 17.91 9.30 2.84
N PRO A 37 18.53 9.38 1.65
CA PRO A 37 17.86 9.88 0.46
C PRO A 37 16.81 8.86 0.01
N GLY A 38 15.54 9.26 0.09
CA GLY A 38 14.39 8.42 -0.22
C GLY A 38 13.15 9.24 -0.54
N ASN A 39 13.28 10.18 -1.48
CA ASN A 39 12.28 11.05 -2.12
C ASN A 39 11.22 11.80 -1.29
N TYR A 40 10.85 11.46 -0.05
CA TYR A 40 9.93 12.28 0.78
C TYR A 40 10.05 12.10 2.31
N THR A 41 11.12 11.49 2.84
CA THR A 41 11.26 11.33 4.30
C THR A 41 12.73 11.17 4.67
N THR A 42 13.30 12.19 5.30
CA THR A 42 14.69 12.21 5.74
C THR A 42 14.73 12.12 7.26
N PHE A 43 15.17 10.97 7.78
CA PHE A 43 15.35 10.76 9.23
C PHE A 43 16.65 11.42 9.71
N VAL A 44 16.63 12.73 9.97
CA VAL A 44 17.83 13.42 10.48
C VAL A 44 18.00 13.18 11.98
N THR A 45 18.72 12.12 12.35
CA THR A 45 19.12 11.90 13.76
C THR A 45 20.22 12.88 14.13
N ILE A 46 19.88 14.03 14.73
CA ILE A 46 20.88 14.99 15.24
C ILE A 46 21.41 14.46 16.57
N SER A 47 22.66 13.99 16.59
CA SER A 47 23.36 13.57 17.82
C SER A 47 24.24 14.71 18.37
N PRO A 48 24.53 14.77 19.67
CA PRO A 48 25.14 15.95 20.28
C PRO A 48 26.65 15.98 20.01
N ALA A 49 27.09 16.90 19.16
CA ALA A 49 28.49 17.33 19.09
C ALA A 49 28.66 18.86 19.19
N VAL A 50 27.57 19.60 19.50
CA VAL A 50 27.66 21.04 19.75
C VAL A 50 27.66 21.26 21.25
N SER A 51 28.85 21.18 21.86
CA SER A 51 29.11 21.45 23.28
C SER A 51 29.20 22.94 23.56
N ASP A 52 28.34 23.75 22.95
CA ASP A 52 28.35 25.20 23.13
C ASP A 52 26.96 25.66 23.53
N THR A 53 26.88 26.48 24.57
CA THR A 53 25.65 26.94 25.24
C THR A 53 24.74 27.78 24.33
N SER A 54 25.22 28.14 23.13
CA SER A 54 24.48 28.73 22.01
C SER A 54 23.70 27.71 21.15
N GLY A 55 23.89 26.40 21.38
CA GLY A 55 23.33 25.32 20.56
C GLY A 55 21.82 25.09 20.66
N LEU A 56 21.14 25.68 21.65
CA LEU A 56 19.69 25.55 21.87
C LEU A 56 18.88 26.10 20.68
N GLU A 57 19.21 27.31 20.22
CA GLU A 57 18.55 27.93 19.07
C GLU A 57 18.91 27.18 17.78
N HIS A 58 20.15 26.69 17.68
CA HIS A 58 20.65 26.03 16.47
C HIS A 58 19.94 24.71 16.21
N LYS A 59 19.79 23.84 17.21
CA LYS A 59 19.09 22.54 17.04
C LYS A 59 17.62 22.74 16.67
N TYR A 60 16.94 23.70 17.32
CA TYR A 60 15.55 24.03 17.03
C TYR A 60 15.37 24.56 15.59
N GLU A 61 16.23 25.48 15.16
CA GLU A 61 16.14 26.08 13.82
C GLU A 61 16.46 25.06 12.72
N ILE A 62 17.41 24.14 12.94
CA ILE A 62 17.69 23.03 12.00
C ILE A 62 16.45 22.16 11.78
N VAL A 63 15.78 21.73 12.85
CA VAL A 63 14.55 20.92 12.75
C VAL A 63 13.47 21.69 12.00
N LYS A 64 13.32 22.99 12.29
CA LYS A 64 12.33 23.86 11.63
C LYS A 64 12.61 24.04 10.12
N ARG A 65 13.88 24.17 9.72
CA ARG A 65 14.28 24.26 8.30
C ARG A 65 14.08 22.94 7.56
N LEU A 66 14.39 21.80 8.18
CA LEU A 66 14.11 20.49 7.59
C LEU A 66 12.60 20.24 7.44
N GLN A 67 11.80 20.65 8.42
CA GLN A 67 10.34 20.60 8.34
C GLN A 67 9.78 21.53 7.26
N SER A 68 10.34 22.73 7.06
CA SER A 68 9.89 23.67 6.02
C SER A 68 10.10 23.09 4.60
N ARG A 69 11.10 22.21 4.44
CA ARG A 69 11.35 21.43 3.22
C ARG A 69 10.54 20.14 3.11
N LYS A 70 9.58 19.91 4.03
CA LYS A 70 8.67 18.75 4.07
C LYS A 70 9.35 17.42 4.40
N HIS A 71 10.49 17.43 5.07
CA HIS A 71 11.05 16.22 5.66
C HIS A 71 10.36 15.90 7.00
N ILE A 72 10.07 14.62 7.23
CA ILE A 72 9.66 14.12 8.54
C ILE A 72 10.92 13.93 9.38
N CYS A 73 11.06 14.71 10.44
CA CYS A 73 12.28 14.81 11.22
C CYS A 73 12.17 14.04 12.54
N GLY A 74 13.07 13.08 12.76
CA GLY A 74 13.22 12.39 14.05
C GLY A 74 14.47 12.88 14.78
N MET A 75 14.31 13.51 15.94
CA MET A 75 15.42 14.09 16.70
C MET A 75 15.76 13.26 17.93
N THR A 76 17.05 13.04 18.19
CA THR A 76 17.55 12.44 19.44
C THR A 76 18.06 13.51 20.40
N GLY A 77 17.86 13.32 21.70
CA GLY A 77 18.38 14.23 22.72
C GLY A 77 18.55 13.57 24.08
N ASP A 78 19.42 14.16 24.90
CA ASP A 78 19.81 13.67 26.23
C ASP A 78 19.59 14.74 27.33
N GLY A 79 19.90 16.00 27.02
CA GLY A 79 19.86 17.10 27.97
C GLY A 79 18.56 17.91 27.97
N VAL A 80 18.37 18.69 29.04
CA VAL A 80 17.28 19.68 29.18
C VAL A 80 17.25 20.67 28.02
N ASN A 81 18.43 20.98 27.46
CA ASN A 81 18.62 21.89 26.33
C ASN A 81 18.01 21.36 25.02
N ASP A 82 17.81 20.04 24.90
CA ASP A 82 17.24 19.43 23.69
C ASP A 82 15.71 19.39 23.74
N ALA A 83 15.10 19.66 24.89
CA ALA A 83 13.65 19.59 25.08
C ALA A 83 12.83 20.45 24.08
N PRO A 84 13.20 21.72 23.76
CA PRO A 84 12.47 22.50 22.78
C PRO A 84 12.54 21.94 21.36
N ALA A 85 13.67 21.35 20.99
CA ALA A 85 13.91 20.81 19.67
C ALA A 85 13.31 19.40 19.52
N LEU A 86 13.37 18.56 20.57
CA LEU A 86 12.64 17.29 20.68
C LEU A 86 11.13 17.47 20.50
N LYS A 87 10.57 18.48 21.17
CA LYS A 87 9.14 18.82 21.06
C LYS A 87 8.76 19.42 19.70
N LYS A 88 9.71 20.03 19.00
CA LYS A 88 9.50 20.61 17.67
C LYS A 88 9.55 19.56 16.56
N ALA A 89 10.37 18.52 16.74
CA ALA A 89 10.51 17.42 15.79
C ALA A 89 9.19 16.67 15.59
N ASP A 90 9.07 15.96 14.47
CA ASP A 90 7.90 15.10 14.23
C ASP A 90 7.91 13.87 15.13
N ILE A 91 9.11 13.45 15.55
CA ILE A 91 9.33 12.40 16.54
C ILE A 91 10.53 12.81 17.42
N GLY A 92 10.30 13.07 18.70
CA GLY A 92 11.36 13.25 19.69
C GLY A 92 11.76 11.92 20.33
N ILE A 93 13.07 11.64 20.39
CA ILE A 93 13.64 10.40 20.95
C ILE A 93 14.60 10.75 22.09
N ALA A 94 14.24 10.39 23.32
CA ALA A 94 15.15 10.47 24.46
C ALA A 94 16.01 9.20 24.54
N VAL A 95 17.32 9.37 24.73
CA VAL A 95 18.25 8.25 24.98
C VAL A 95 18.07 7.69 26.39
N ASP A 96 18.60 6.49 26.64
CA ASP A 96 18.47 5.78 27.92
C ASP A 96 18.95 6.62 29.11
N ASP A 97 20.10 7.28 28.97
CA ASP A 97 20.68 8.15 30.02
C ASP A 97 20.21 9.62 29.92
N ALA A 98 19.05 9.86 29.31
CA ALA A 98 18.51 11.22 29.16
C ALA A 98 17.93 11.76 30.47
N THR A 99 18.06 13.07 30.66
CA THR A 99 17.43 13.81 31.77
C THR A 99 15.90 13.66 31.76
N ASP A 100 15.27 13.70 32.95
CA ASP A 100 13.81 13.59 33.06
C ASP A 100 13.06 14.68 32.27
N ALA A 101 13.68 15.84 32.09
CA ALA A 101 13.16 16.90 31.24
C ALA A 101 13.15 16.51 29.75
N ALA A 102 14.22 15.88 29.24
CA ALA A 102 14.29 15.38 27.88
C ALA A 102 13.30 14.22 27.64
N ARG A 103 13.21 13.28 28.60
CA ARG A 103 12.22 12.18 28.57
C ARG A 103 10.79 12.69 28.53
N SER A 104 10.49 13.74 29.29
CA SER A 104 9.15 14.37 29.31
C SER A 104 8.83 15.15 28.03
N ALA A 105 9.85 15.59 27.29
CA ALA A 105 9.70 16.32 26.03
C ALA A 105 9.68 15.41 24.79
N SER A 106 10.12 14.16 24.91
CA SER A 106 10.20 13.17 23.83
C SER A 106 8.91 12.34 23.67
N ASP A 107 8.65 11.86 22.46
CA ASP A 107 7.55 10.92 22.15
C ASP A 107 7.95 9.46 22.42
N ILE A 108 9.24 9.15 22.33
CA ILE A 108 9.81 7.81 22.53
C ILE A 108 11.00 7.91 23.48
N VAL A 109 11.04 7.05 24.50
CA VAL A 109 12.19 6.90 25.39
C VAL A 109 12.85 5.55 25.11
N LEU A 110 14.14 5.57 24.78
CA LEU A 110 14.92 4.35 24.62
C LEU A 110 15.30 3.80 25.98
N THR A 111 15.16 2.49 26.18
CA THR A 111 15.60 1.78 27.40
C THR A 111 16.96 1.11 27.23
N GLU A 112 17.54 1.23 26.04
CA GLU A 112 18.84 0.67 25.68
C GLU A 112 19.61 1.73 24.89
N PRO A 113 20.92 1.91 25.16
CA PRO A 113 21.72 2.87 24.43
C PRO A 113 22.04 2.38 23.01
N GLY A 114 22.15 3.33 22.07
CA GLY A 114 22.72 3.10 20.74
C GLY A 114 21.78 3.35 19.57
N LEU A 115 22.37 3.79 18.45
CA LEU A 115 21.65 4.10 17.20
C LEU A 115 20.96 2.87 16.60
N SER A 116 21.47 1.66 16.88
CA SER A 116 20.90 0.39 16.40
C SER A 116 19.45 0.17 16.87
N VAL A 117 19.13 0.62 18.08
CA VAL A 117 17.78 0.52 18.66
C VAL A 117 16.80 1.38 17.86
N ILE A 118 17.22 2.58 17.44
CA ILE A 118 16.42 3.49 16.61
C ILE A 118 16.15 2.86 15.25
N VAL A 119 17.16 2.27 14.61
CA VAL A 119 16.98 1.58 13.31
C VAL A 119 15.99 0.42 13.45
N SER A 120 16.12 -0.38 14.52
CA SER A 120 15.22 -1.50 14.81
C SER A 120 13.78 -1.03 15.08
N ALA A 121 13.61 0.07 15.82
CA ALA A 121 12.33 0.70 16.08
C ALA A 121 11.68 1.22 14.78
N VAL A 122 12.45 1.87 13.90
CA VAL A 122 11.96 2.35 12.59
C VAL A 122 11.53 1.18 11.70
N LEU A 123 12.31 0.10 11.62
CA LEU A 123 11.94 -1.09 10.84
C LEU A 123 10.67 -1.76 11.38
N THR A 124 10.54 -1.85 12.70
CA THR A 124 9.34 -2.41 13.36
C THR A 124 8.12 -1.53 13.13
N SER A 125 8.27 -0.21 13.28
CA SER A 125 7.22 0.77 12.99
C SER A 125 6.74 0.67 11.53
N ARG A 126 7.66 0.55 10.57
CA ARG A 126 7.30 0.32 9.14
C ARG A 126 6.54 -0.98 8.94
N ALA A 127 6.87 -2.05 9.65
CA ALA A 127 6.12 -3.31 9.56
C ALA A 127 4.70 -3.15 10.12
N ILE A 128 4.52 -2.47 11.25
CA ILE A 128 3.20 -2.17 11.84
C ILE A 128 2.39 -1.28 10.89
N PHE A 129 3.00 -0.25 10.32
CA PHE A 129 2.35 0.66 9.37
C PHE A 129 1.82 -0.08 8.13
N GLN A 130 2.57 -1.04 7.61
CA GLN A 130 2.11 -1.88 6.50
C GLN A 130 0.90 -2.74 6.89
N ARG A 131 0.88 -3.31 8.11
CA ARG A 131 -0.29 -4.05 8.61
C ARG A 131 -1.54 -3.15 8.66
N MET A 132 -1.38 -1.93 9.16
CA MET A 132 -2.48 -0.96 9.21
C MET A 132 -3.01 -0.61 7.80
N LYS A 133 -2.12 -0.32 6.83
CA LYS A 133 -2.54 -0.06 5.44
C LYS A 133 -3.27 -1.25 4.83
N ASN A 134 -2.74 -2.46 4.99
CA ASN A 134 -3.35 -3.67 4.45
C ASN A 134 -4.74 -3.93 5.06
N TYR A 135 -4.88 -3.70 6.37
CA TYR A 135 -6.16 -3.75 7.06
C TYR A 135 -7.16 -2.70 6.53
N THR A 136 -6.73 -1.47 6.29
CA THR A 136 -7.62 -0.44 5.74
C THR A 136 -8.10 -0.80 4.34
N ILE A 137 -7.23 -1.31 3.46
CA ILE A 137 -7.64 -1.79 2.12
C ILE A 137 -8.69 -2.88 2.25
N TYR A 138 -8.47 -3.83 3.16
CA TYR A 138 -9.40 -4.92 3.44
C TYR A 138 -10.76 -4.43 3.94
N ALA A 139 -10.78 -3.58 4.97
CA ALA A 139 -11.99 -3.04 5.57
C ALA A 139 -12.82 -2.26 4.53
N VAL A 140 -12.18 -1.40 3.75
CA VAL A 140 -12.85 -0.66 2.66
C VAL A 140 -13.38 -1.61 1.58
N SER A 141 -12.63 -2.65 1.23
CA SER A 141 -13.06 -3.59 0.20
C SER A 141 -14.28 -4.40 0.63
N ILE A 142 -14.38 -4.81 1.90
CA ILE A 142 -15.54 -5.56 2.40
C ILE A 142 -16.77 -4.68 2.50
N THR A 143 -16.64 -3.42 2.96
CA THR A 143 -17.79 -2.52 3.05
C THR A 143 -18.38 -2.25 1.67
N ILE A 144 -17.53 -1.94 0.68
CA ILE A 144 -17.96 -1.76 -0.71
C ILE A 144 -18.59 -3.04 -1.26
N ARG A 145 -17.99 -4.19 -0.99
CA ARG A 145 -18.53 -5.48 -1.44
C ARG A 145 -19.94 -5.71 -0.88
N ILE A 146 -20.14 -5.64 0.43
CA ILE A 146 -21.41 -5.95 1.09
C ILE A 146 -22.51 -5.02 0.59
N VAL A 147 -22.22 -3.71 0.54
CA VAL A 147 -23.19 -2.70 0.06
C VAL A 147 -23.53 -2.93 -1.40
N MET A 148 -22.53 -3.05 -2.29
CA MET A 148 -22.80 -3.22 -3.72
C MET A 148 -23.43 -4.58 -4.03
N CYS A 149 -23.00 -5.65 -3.38
CA CYS A 149 -23.52 -6.99 -3.61
C CYS A 149 -25.03 -7.06 -3.33
N PHE A 150 -25.45 -6.70 -2.12
CA PHE A 150 -26.87 -6.81 -1.77
C PHE A 150 -27.73 -5.78 -2.49
N MET A 151 -27.20 -4.57 -2.74
CA MET A 151 -27.89 -3.60 -3.59
C MET A 151 -28.17 -4.16 -5.00
N LEU A 152 -27.17 -4.79 -5.64
CA LEU A 152 -27.34 -5.34 -6.99
C LEU A 152 -28.29 -6.55 -7.00
N LEU A 153 -28.24 -7.42 -5.98
CA LEU A 153 -29.18 -8.55 -5.86
C LEU A 153 -30.63 -8.09 -5.69
N CYS A 154 -30.88 -7.07 -4.86
CA CYS A 154 -32.22 -6.50 -4.69
C CYS A 154 -32.73 -5.83 -5.97
N VAL A 155 -31.87 -5.08 -6.68
CA VAL A 155 -32.29 -4.33 -7.89
C VAL A 155 -32.59 -5.24 -9.09
N PHE A 156 -31.80 -6.29 -9.30
CA PHE A 156 -31.95 -7.14 -10.48
C PHE A 156 -32.89 -8.34 -10.29
N TRP A 157 -32.96 -8.92 -9.09
CA TRP A 157 -33.72 -10.15 -8.82
C TRP A 157 -34.75 -10.01 -7.69
N GLU A 158 -34.94 -8.81 -7.12
CA GLU A 158 -35.82 -8.59 -5.96
C GLU A 158 -35.50 -9.58 -4.81
N PHE A 159 -34.23 -9.97 -4.69
CA PHE A 159 -33.79 -10.98 -3.74
C PHE A 159 -33.37 -10.35 -2.43
N ASP A 160 -34.13 -10.62 -1.37
CA ASP A 160 -33.83 -10.14 -0.02
C ASP A 160 -32.93 -11.12 0.73
N PHE A 161 -31.67 -10.74 0.95
CA PHE A 161 -30.74 -11.56 1.72
C PHE A 161 -31.00 -11.43 3.24
N PRO A 162 -31.09 -12.55 4.00
CA PRO A 162 -31.39 -12.50 5.43
C PRO A 162 -30.34 -11.70 6.23
N PRO A 163 -30.75 -10.65 6.99
CA PRO A 163 -29.80 -9.83 7.77
C PRO A 163 -29.01 -10.61 8.81
N PHE A 164 -29.61 -11.65 9.39
CA PHE A 164 -28.94 -12.52 10.36
C PHE A 164 -27.70 -13.20 9.76
N MET A 165 -27.71 -13.54 8.47
CA MET A 165 -26.54 -14.13 7.83
C MET A 165 -25.43 -13.12 7.60
N VAL A 166 -25.76 -11.85 7.36
CA VAL A 166 -24.77 -10.76 7.32
C VAL A 166 -24.09 -10.62 8.69
N LEU A 167 -24.86 -10.72 9.77
CA LEU A 167 -24.33 -10.72 11.13
C LEU A 167 -23.39 -11.90 11.39
N VAL A 168 -23.74 -13.11 10.95
CA VAL A 168 -22.85 -14.29 11.07
C VAL A 168 -21.55 -14.07 10.30
N ILE A 169 -21.61 -13.52 9.08
CA ILE A 169 -20.42 -13.17 8.30
C ILE A 169 -19.56 -12.16 9.07
N ALA A 170 -20.17 -11.12 9.65
CA ALA A 170 -19.46 -10.09 10.40
C ALA A 170 -18.73 -10.67 11.62
N ILE A 171 -19.41 -11.50 12.42
CA ILE A 171 -18.81 -12.14 13.61
C ILE A 171 -17.65 -13.06 13.23
N LEU A 172 -17.82 -13.89 12.19
CA LEU A 172 -16.75 -14.78 11.71
C LEU A 172 -15.56 -13.97 11.19
N ASN A 173 -15.83 -12.85 10.51
CA ASN A 173 -14.78 -11.97 10.01
C ASN A 173 -14.00 -11.32 11.16
N ASP A 174 -14.68 -10.73 12.14
CA ASP A 174 -14.04 -10.04 13.28
C ASP A 174 -13.11 -10.96 14.06
N GLY A 175 -13.51 -12.21 14.29
CA GLY A 175 -12.65 -13.22 14.91
C GLY A 175 -11.35 -13.46 14.13
N THR A 176 -11.42 -13.50 12.79
CA THR A 176 -10.23 -13.64 11.94
C THR A 176 -9.41 -12.36 11.82
N ILE A 177 -10.03 -11.18 11.90
CA ILE A 177 -9.34 -9.89 11.79
C ILE A 177 -8.34 -9.68 12.94
N MET A 178 -8.67 -10.14 14.15
CA MET A 178 -7.76 -10.05 15.29
C MET A 178 -6.37 -10.65 15.02
N THR A 179 -6.30 -11.63 14.11
CA THR A 179 -5.07 -12.32 13.74
C THR A 179 -4.14 -11.48 12.86
N ILE A 180 -4.68 -10.49 12.13
CA ILE A 180 -3.93 -9.59 11.24
C ILE A 180 -2.93 -8.76 12.04
N SER A 181 -3.28 -8.39 13.28
CA SER A 181 -2.39 -7.65 14.19
C SER A 181 -1.04 -8.35 14.43
N LYS A 182 -1.06 -9.70 14.42
CA LYS A 182 0.11 -10.57 14.66
C LYS A 182 0.72 -11.12 13.37
N ASP A 183 0.28 -10.66 12.20
CA ASP A 183 0.74 -11.20 10.92
C ASP A 183 2.19 -10.82 10.58
N ARG A 184 2.90 -11.68 9.85
CA ARG A 184 4.28 -11.44 9.43
C ARG A 184 4.32 -10.67 8.10
N VAL A 185 4.43 -9.35 8.19
CA VAL A 185 4.50 -8.44 7.03
C VAL A 185 5.92 -7.91 6.84
N LYS A 186 6.36 -7.78 5.58
CA LYS A 186 7.67 -7.20 5.25
C LYS A 186 7.62 -5.67 5.37
N PRO A 187 8.56 -5.04 6.10
CA PRO A 187 8.61 -3.58 6.18
C PRO A 187 8.90 -2.97 4.81
N SER A 188 8.44 -1.73 4.62
CA SER A 188 8.73 -0.99 3.40
C SER A 188 10.20 -0.57 3.36
N PRO A 189 10.92 -0.76 2.24
CA PRO A 189 12.32 -0.34 2.12
C PRO A 189 12.44 1.19 2.15
N THR A 190 11.48 1.88 1.52
CA THR A 190 11.35 3.33 1.58
C THR A 190 10.36 3.73 2.66
N PRO A 191 10.54 4.91 3.27
CA PRO A 191 9.50 5.56 4.04
C PRO A 191 8.21 5.68 3.23
N ASP A 192 7.07 5.47 3.89
CA ASP A 192 5.75 5.43 3.27
C ASP A 192 4.83 6.35 4.07
N CYS A 193 4.05 7.15 3.37
CA CYS A 193 3.09 8.07 3.97
C CYS A 193 1.67 7.56 3.70
N TRP A 194 0.71 7.99 4.52
CA TRP A 194 -0.67 7.52 4.38
C TRP A 194 -1.36 8.15 3.14
N LYS A 195 -1.24 7.47 2.00
CA LYS A 195 -1.92 7.85 0.75
C LYS A 195 -3.36 7.34 0.76
N LEU A 196 -4.25 8.04 1.48
CA LEU A 196 -5.66 7.67 1.63
C LEU A 196 -6.31 7.34 0.28
N LYS A 197 -6.13 8.21 -0.73
CA LYS A 197 -6.73 8.04 -2.06
C LYS A 197 -6.34 6.72 -2.73
N GLU A 198 -5.08 6.30 -2.61
CA GLU A 198 -4.59 5.04 -3.20
C GLU A 198 -5.15 3.82 -2.47
N ILE A 199 -5.21 3.90 -1.14
CA ILE A 199 -5.77 2.85 -0.26
C ILE A 199 -7.27 2.67 -0.56
N PHE A 200 -8.04 3.75 -0.60
CA PHE A 200 -9.48 3.72 -0.90
C PHE A 200 -9.74 3.25 -2.32
N ALA A 201 -9.02 3.75 -3.33
CA ALA A 201 -9.19 3.31 -4.71
C ALA A 201 -8.92 1.81 -4.86
N THR A 202 -7.86 1.29 -4.21
CA THR A 202 -7.56 -0.14 -4.20
C THR A 202 -8.68 -0.95 -3.55
N GLY A 203 -9.17 -0.51 -2.38
CA GLY A 203 -10.27 -1.16 -1.68
C GLY A 203 -11.57 -1.18 -2.51
N VAL A 204 -11.94 -0.05 -3.12
CA VAL A 204 -13.15 0.06 -3.95
C VAL A 204 -13.10 -0.89 -5.15
N VAL A 205 -11.97 -0.95 -5.87
CA VAL A 205 -11.87 -1.83 -7.05
C VAL A 205 -11.93 -3.31 -6.65
N LEU A 206 -11.21 -3.72 -5.60
CA LEU A 206 -11.27 -5.10 -5.11
C LEU A 206 -12.67 -5.46 -4.60
N GLY A 207 -13.33 -4.55 -3.87
CA GLY A 207 -14.68 -4.74 -3.36
C GLY A 207 -15.72 -4.83 -4.47
N ALA A 208 -15.62 -3.96 -5.48
CA ALA A 208 -16.49 -3.96 -6.64
C ALA A 208 -16.36 -5.24 -7.46
N TYR A 209 -15.13 -5.70 -7.70
CA TYR A 209 -14.87 -6.97 -8.36
C TYR A 209 -15.52 -8.14 -7.60
N LEU A 210 -15.35 -8.21 -6.28
CA LEU A 210 -15.95 -9.27 -5.47
C LEU A 210 -17.49 -9.21 -5.47
N ALA A 211 -18.07 -8.01 -5.47
CA ALA A 211 -19.52 -7.83 -5.60
C ALA A 211 -20.02 -8.36 -6.96
N ILE A 212 -19.35 -7.98 -8.06
CA ILE A 212 -19.67 -8.45 -9.40
C ILE A 212 -19.58 -9.97 -9.48
N MET A 213 -18.52 -10.58 -8.92
CA MET A 213 -18.38 -12.04 -8.92
C MET A 213 -19.45 -12.75 -8.09
N THR A 214 -19.95 -12.11 -7.02
CA THR A 214 -21.09 -12.64 -6.26
C THR A 214 -22.39 -12.57 -7.08
N VAL A 215 -22.59 -11.48 -7.82
CA VAL A 215 -23.72 -11.33 -8.75
C VAL A 215 -23.65 -12.34 -9.89
N VAL A 216 -22.46 -12.55 -10.49
CA VAL A 216 -22.25 -13.57 -11.52
C VAL A 216 -22.53 -14.97 -10.98
N PHE A 217 -22.09 -15.26 -9.75
CA PHE A 217 -22.42 -16.52 -9.09
C PHE A 217 -23.94 -16.69 -8.92
N PHE A 218 -24.63 -15.66 -8.44
CA PHE A 218 -26.08 -15.68 -8.26
C PHE A 218 -26.81 -15.90 -9.59
N TRP A 219 -26.46 -15.12 -10.62
CA TRP A 219 -27.02 -15.26 -11.96
C TRP A 219 -26.79 -16.67 -12.53
N ALA A 220 -25.57 -17.18 -12.43
CA ALA A 220 -25.22 -18.51 -12.93
C ALA A 220 -25.96 -19.64 -12.19
N ALA A 221 -26.26 -19.48 -10.90
CA ALA A 221 -27.00 -20.46 -10.11
C ALA A 221 -28.53 -20.34 -10.26
N TYR A 222 -29.06 -19.12 -10.39
CA TYR A 222 -30.49 -18.83 -10.34
C TYR A 222 -31.16 -18.82 -11.73
N GLU A 223 -30.48 -18.31 -12.76
CA GLU A 223 -31.05 -18.19 -14.12
C GLU A 223 -30.61 -19.31 -15.06
N THR A 224 -29.40 -19.84 -14.86
CA THR A 224 -28.78 -20.79 -15.79
C THR A 224 -28.65 -22.18 -15.20
N ASN A 225 -28.60 -23.20 -16.07
CA ASN A 225 -28.31 -24.59 -15.68
C ASN A 225 -26.79 -24.88 -15.67
N PHE A 226 -25.93 -23.87 -15.55
CA PHE A 226 -24.48 -24.04 -15.66
C PHE A 226 -23.91 -25.00 -14.61
N PHE A 227 -24.17 -24.76 -13.31
CA PHE A 227 -23.63 -25.58 -12.23
C PHE A 227 -24.19 -27.02 -12.21
N PRO A 228 -25.49 -27.26 -12.40
CA PRO A 228 -26.03 -28.62 -12.45
C PRO A 228 -25.50 -29.43 -13.64
N ASN A 229 -25.34 -28.81 -14.82
CA ASN A 229 -24.86 -29.52 -16.01
C ASN A 229 -23.40 -30.00 -15.89
N ILE A 230 -22.56 -29.26 -15.14
CA ILE A 230 -21.13 -29.55 -15.03
C ILE A 230 -20.77 -30.36 -13.78
N PHE A 231 -21.49 -30.18 -12.66
CA PHE A 231 -21.18 -30.81 -11.37
C PHE A 231 -22.25 -31.79 -10.86
N ASP A 232 -23.33 -32.03 -11.61
CA ASP A 232 -24.43 -32.93 -11.23
C ASP A 232 -25.01 -32.65 -9.83
N VAL A 233 -25.24 -31.36 -9.55
CA VAL A 233 -25.78 -30.87 -8.29
C VAL A 233 -27.27 -30.49 -8.40
N ARG A 234 -27.94 -30.36 -7.25
CA ARG A 234 -29.37 -29.98 -7.19
C ARG A 234 -29.63 -28.68 -7.97
N ASN A 235 -30.65 -28.64 -8.81
CA ASN A 235 -30.98 -27.44 -9.58
C ASN A 235 -31.49 -26.31 -8.68
N PHE A 236 -30.90 -25.12 -8.83
CA PHE A 236 -31.41 -23.87 -8.25
C PHE A 236 -32.06 -22.94 -9.27
N ASN A 237 -32.25 -23.42 -10.51
CA ASN A 237 -32.80 -22.62 -11.59
C ASN A 237 -34.29 -22.32 -11.37
N GLN A 238 -34.67 -21.04 -11.33
CA GLN A 238 -36.05 -20.63 -11.15
C GLN A 238 -36.99 -21.11 -12.26
N HIS A 239 -36.51 -21.27 -13.49
CA HIS A 239 -37.31 -21.66 -14.65
C HIS A 239 -37.79 -23.12 -14.58
N HIS A 240 -37.18 -23.95 -13.74
CA HIS A 240 -37.60 -25.33 -13.51
C HIS A 240 -38.66 -25.46 -12.39
N PHE A 241 -38.88 -24.41 -11.61
CA PHE A 241 -39.82 -24.43 -10.48
C PHE A 241 -41.02 -23.52 -10.75
N ASN A 242 -42.19 -23.91 -10.23
CA ASN A 242 -43.37 -23.06 -10.32
C ASN A 242 -43.31 -21.96 -9.26
N MET A 243 -42.71 -20.82 -9.61
CA MET A 243 -42.53 -19.66 -8.72
C MET A 243 -43.83 -18.96 -8.30
N ARG A 244 -44.98 -19.36 -8.84
CA ARG A 244 -46.30 -18.90 -8.35
C ARG A 244 -46.65 -19.52 -7.00
N ASP A 245 -46.08 -20.68 -6.68
CA ASP A 245 -46.24 -21.29 -5.36
C ASP A 245 -45.26 -20.64 -4.37
N LYS A 246 -45.81 -19.88 -3.41
CA LYS A 246 -45.04 -19.17 -2.39
C LYS A 246 -44.18 -20.11 -1.54
N ALA A 247 -44.60 -21.36 -1.33
CA ALA A 247 -43.84 -22.32 -0.52
C ALA A 247 -42.58 -22.80 -1.26
N VAL A 248 -42.69 -23.00 -2.58
CA VAL A 248 -41.56 -23.43 -3.42
C VAL A 248 -40.58 -22.28 -3.62
N ALA A 249 -41.08 -21.07 -3.88
CA ALA A 249 -40.26 -19.87 -4.03
C ALA A 249 -39.49 -19.54 -2.74
N ALA A 250 -40.14 -19.61 -1.58
CA ALA A 250 -39.48 -19.39 -0.28
C ALA A 250 -38.36 -20.40 -0.03
N ASN A 251 -38.62 -21.68 -0.29
CA ASN A 251 -37.61 -22.74 -0.13
C ASN A 251 -36.38 -22.53 -1.03
N LEU A 252 -36.59 -22.16 -2.30
CA LEU A 252 -35.48 -21.89 -3.20
C LEU A 252 -34.68 -20.66 -2.76
N ASN A 253 -35.35 -19.60 -2.34
CA ASN A 253 -34.69 -18.39 -1.86
C ASN A 253 -33.87 -18.65 -0.58
N GLU A 254 -34.37 -19.47 0.35
CA GLU A 254 -33.63 -19.89 1.55
C GLU A 254 -32.38 -20.74 1.21
N GLN A 255 -32.45 -21.58 0.18
CA GLN A 255 -31.29 -22.36 -0.30
C GLN A 255 -30.28 -21.46 -1.01
N MET A 256 -30.75 -20.51 -1.82
CA MET A 256 -29.91 -19.50 -2.47
C MET A 256 -29.22 -18.59 -1.44
N ALA A 257 -29.91 -18.20 -0.37
CA ALA A 257 -29.33 -17.43 0.72
C ALA A 257 -28.15 -18.17 1.37
N SER A 258 -28.29 -19.48 1.63
CA SER A 258 -27.20 -20.33 2.14
C SER A 258 -26.00 -20.41 1.17
N ALA A 259 -26.26 -20.53 -0.14
CA ALA A 259 -25.22 -20.59 -1.15
C ALA A 259 -24.45 -19.26 -1.26
N VAL A 260 -25.17 -18.13 -1.31
CA VAL A 260 -24.59 -16.79 -1.33
C VAL A 260 -23.84 -16.50 -0.03
N TYR A 261 -24.38 -16.91 1.13
CA TYR A 261 -23.70 -16.79 2.43
C TYR A 261 -22.31 -17.45 2.40
N LEU A 262 -22.24 -18.71 1.97
CA LEU A 262 -20.98 -19.45 1.91
C LEU A 262 -20.01 -18.79 0.91
N GLN A 263 -20.51 -18.40 -0.25
CA GLN A 263 -19.73 -17.71 -1.27
C GLN A 263 -19.14 -16.42 -0.72
N VAL A 264 -19.96 -15.59 -0.07
CA VAL A 264 -19.53 -14.31 0.48
C VAL A 264 -18.54 -14.49 1.63
N SER A 265 -18.82 -15.42 2.55
CA SER A 265 -17.98 -15.66 3.72
C SER A 265 -16.57 -16.14 3.33
N THR A 266 -16.48 -17.13 2.45
CA THR A 266 -15.21 -17.74 2.01
C THR A 266 -14.29 -16.75 1.31
N ILE A 267 -14.79 -16.08 0.26
CA ILE A 267 -13.95 -15.17 -0.53
C ILE A 267 -13.68 -13.84 0.20
N SER A 268 -14.55 -13.42 1.13
CA SER A 268 -14.26 -12.26 1.98
C SER A 268 -13.08 -12.51 2.90
N GLN A 269 -12.99 -13.66 3.56
CA GLN A 269 -11.81 -13.96 4.38
C GLN A 269 -10.57 -14.26 3.52
N ALA A 270 -10.76 -14.87 2.35
CA ALA A 270 -9.64 -15.10 1.43
C ALA A 270 -8.99 -13.79 0.98
N LEU A 271 -9.76 -12.70 0.84
CA LEU A 271 -9.24 -11.38 0.50
C LEU A 271 -8.11 -10.91 1.44
N ILE A 272 -8.10 -11.34 2.71
CA ILE A 272 -7.01 -11.01 3.67
C ILE A 272 -5.65 -11.43 3.12
N PHE A 273 -5.56 -12.58 2.44
CA PHE A 273 -4.29 -13.07 1.87
C PHE A 273 -3.81 -12.25 0.67
N VAL A 274 -4.75 -11.63 -0.06
CA VAL A 274 -4.44 -10.74 -1.19
C VAL A 274 -4.02 -9.35 -0.70
N THR A 275 -4.73 -8.79 0.28
CA THR A 275 -4.45 -7.44 0.80
C THR A 275 -3.17 -7.39 1.61
N ARG A 276 -2.82 -8.46 2.34
CA ARG A 276 -1.55 -8.54 3.08
C ARG A 276 -0.32 -8.60 2.18
N SER A 277 -0.45 -9.17 0.98
CA SER A 277 0.68 -9.49 0.11
C SER A 277 1.06 -8.31 -0.80
N ARG A 278 2.35 -8.04 -0.89
CA ARG A 278 2.89 -7.07 -1.86
C ARG A 278 3.04 -7.71 -3.24
N SER A 279 3.53 -8.94 -3.27
CA SER A 279 3.59 -9.78 -4.47
C SER A 279 2.36 -10.68 -4.57
N TRP A 280 2.50 -11.84 -5.21
CA TRP A 280 1.48 -12.86 -5.28
C TRP A 280 1.17 -13.41 -3.89
N SER A 281 -0.12 -13.58 -3.60
CA SER A 281 -0.61 -14.05 -2.31
C SER A 281 -0.05 -15.42 -1.93
N PHE A 282 0.18 -16.31 -2.91
CA PHE A 282 0.74 -17.65 -2.70
C PHE A 282 2.24 -17.66 -2.37
N VAL A 283 2.99 -16.64 -2.79
CA VAL A 283 4.44 -16.57 -2.57
C VAL A 283 4.76 -16.08 -1.17
N GLU A 284 3.97 -15.14 -0.66
CA GLU A 284 4.18 -14.56 0.67
C GLU A 284 3.49 -15.40 1.74
N ARG A 285 4.26 -16.25 2.43
CA ARG A 285 3.74 -17.14 3.47
C ARG A 285 2.94 -16.38 4.54
N PRO A 286 1.67 -16.77 4.80
CA PRO A 286 0.88 -16.23 5.90
C PRO A 286 1.40 -16.65 7.27
N GLY A 287 1.14 -15.82 8.28
CA GLY A 287 1.34 -16.22 9.67
C GLY A 287 0.46 -17.43 10.01
N PHE A 288 1.00 -18.39 10.77
CA PHE A 288 0.28 -19.61 11.13
C PHE A 288 -1.06 -19.33 11.80
N LEU A 289 -1.12 -18.30 12.65
CA LEU A 289 -2.32 -17.90 13.37
C LEU A 289 -3.44 -17.44 12.42
N LEU A 290 -3.09 -16.71 11.36
CA LEU A 290 -4.03 -16.28 10.32
C LEU A 290 -4.59 -17.48 9.54
N VAL A 291 -3.73 -18.44 9.17
CA VAL A 291 -4.16 -19.64 8.44
C VAL A 291 -5.11 -20.49 9.29
N ILE A 292 -4.76 -20.73 10.55
CA ILE A 292 -5.59 -21.52 11.47
C ILE A 292 -6.96 -20.84 11.66
N ALA A 293 -6.97 -19.52 11.88
CA ALA A 293 -8.22 -18.78 12.04
C ALA A 293 -9.09 -18.83 10.77
N PHE A 294 -8.48 -18.68 9.60
CA PHE A 294 -9.16 -18.87 8.32
C PHE A 294 -9.76 -20.27 8.21
N LEU A 295 -8.97 -21.34 8.44
CA LEU A 295 -9.46 -22.71 8.33
C LEU A 295 -10.61 -23.01 9.30
N ILE A 296 -10.53 -22.54 10.55
CA ILE A 296 -11.60 -22.72 11.55
C ILE A 296 -12.85 -21.97 11.11
N ALA A 297 -12.74 -20.69 10.77
CA ALA A 297 -13.89 -19.89 10.38
C ALA A 297 -14.56 -20.43 9.09
N GLN A 298 -13.76 -20.92 8.15
CA GLN A 298 -14.25 -21.52 6.91
C GLN A 298 -14.86 -22.91 7.11
N LEU A 299 -14.34 -23.70 8.04
CA LEU A 299 -14.97 -24.95 8.44
C LEU A 299 -16.36 -24.68 9.04
N VAL A 300 -16.45 -23.72 9.97
CA VAL A 300 -17.73 -23.32 10.58
C VAL A 300 -18.70 -22.81 9.51
N ALA A 301 -18.25 -21.92 8.61
CA ALA A 301 -19.10 -21.41 7.53
C ALA A 301 -19.60 -22.53 6.59
N SER A 302 -18.72 -23.47 6.24
CA SER A 302 -19.06 -24.61 5.37
C SER A 302 -20.06 -25.55 6.02
N VAL A 303 -19.92 -25.82 7.33
CA VAL A 303 -20.85 -26.66 8.09
C VAL A 303 -22.22 -25.99 8.21
N ILE A 304 -22.26 -24.69 8.50
CA ILE A 304 -23.51 -23.91 8.55
C ILE A 304 -24.23 -24.00 7.21
N ALA A 305 -23.56 -23.74 6.10
CA ALA A 305 -24.18 -23.82 4.78
C ALA A 305 -24.65 -25.24 4.42
N ALA A 306 -23.84 -26.26 4.71
CA ALA A 306 -24.12 -27.63 4.31
C ALA A 306 -25.28 -28.27 5.10
N VAL A 307 -25.40 -27.97 6.40
CA VAL A 307 -26.27 -28.73 7.32
C VAL A 307 -27.36 -27.88 7.97
N ALA A 308 -27.13 -26.60 8.22
CA ALA A 308 -28.09 -25.79 8.98
C ALA A 308 -29.37 -25.53 8.18
N THR A 309 -30.51 -25.67 8.85
CA THR A 309 -31.81 -25.22 8.34
C THR A 309 -32.48 -24.48 9.48
N TRP A 310 -32.48 -23.15 9.40
CA TRP A 310 -32.98 -22.27 10.44
C TRP A 310 -34.06 -21.37 9.86
N PRO A 311 -35.35 -21.66 10.12
CA PRO A 311 -36.45 -20.85 9.62
C PRO A 311 -36.37 -19.39 10.07
N PHE A 312 -35.92 -19.15 11.30
CA PHE A 312 -35.70 -17.79 11.83
C PHE A 312 -34.65 -17.00 11.04
N ALA A 313 -33.61 -17.67 10.54
CA ALA A 313 -32.52 -17.03 9.82
C ALA A 313 -32.73 -17.02 8.29
N GLY A 314 -33.87 -17.53 7.79
CA GLY A 314 -34.19 -17.58 6.37
C GLY A 314 -33.22 -18.43 5.56
N ILE A 315 -32.70 -19.53 6.14
CA ILE A 315 -31.72 -20.40 5.48
C ILE A 315 -32.09 -21.87 5.53
N ARG A 316 -31.75 -22.57 4.46
CA ARG A 316 -31.94 -24.01 4.31
C ARG A 316 -30.69 -24.71 3.81
N SER A 317 -30.51 -25.96 4.22
CA SER A 317 -29.34 -26.75 3.88
C SER A 317 -29.21 -26.98 2.37
N ILE A 318 -28.01 -26.75 1.82
CA ILE A 318 -27.69 -26.97 0.40
C ILE A 318 -26.99 -28.30 0.14
N GLY A 319 -26.43 -28.91 1.20
CA GLY A 319 -25.67 -30.17 1.14
C GLY A 319 -24.21 -29.99 0.69
N TRP A 320 -23.40 -31.03 0.91
CA TRP A 320 -21.94 -30.99 0.68
C TRP A 320 -21.53 -30.85 -0.79
N GLY A 321 -22.34 -31.33 -1.73
CA GLY A 321 -22.07 -31.18 -3.17
C GLY A 321 -22.00 -29.70 -3.58
N TRP A 322 -23.03 -28.92 -3.20
CA TRP A 322 -23.06 -27.48 -3.46
C TRP A 322 -21.97 -26.73 -2.70
N THR A 323 -21.69 -27.11 -1.45
CA THR A 323 -20.55 -26.55 -0.69
C THR A 323 -19.24 -26.71 -1.47
N GLY A 324 -18.96 -27.89 -2.02
CA GLY A 324 -17.76 -28.13 -2.84
C GLY A 324 -17.71 -27.28 -4.11
N VAL A 325 -18.82 -27.15 -4.83
CA VAL A 325 -18.92 -26.32 -6.04
C VAL A 325 -18.64 -24.85 -5.73
N ILE A 326 -19.18 -24.33 -4.62
CA ILE A 326 -18.96 -22.96 -4.17
C ILE A 326 -17.48 -22.73 -3.84
N TRP A 327 -16.84 -23.69 -3.16
CA TRP A 327 -15.39 -23.64 -2.91
C TRP A 327 -14.57 -23.56 -4.19
N VAL A 328 -14.88 -24.39 -5.20
CA VAL A 328 -14.20 -24.35 -6.51
C VAL A 328 -14.39 -22.99 -7.18
N PHE A 329 -15.61 -22.47 -7.21
CA PHE A 329 -15.89 -21.14 -7.77
C PHE A 329 -15.10 -20.04 -7.07
N ASN A 330 -14.99 -20.10 -5.75
CA ASN A 330 -14.24 -19.10 -4.97
C ASN A 330 -12.74 -19.23 -5.16
N ILE A 331 -12.19 -20.43 -5.31
CA ILE A 331 -10.77 -20.63 -5.62
C ILE A 331 -10.44 -19.99 -6.98
N VAL A 332 -11.27 -20.18 -8.00
CA VAL A 332 -11.09 -19.55 -9.32
C VAL A 332 -11.19 -18.02 -9.20
N THR A 333 -12.23 -17.53 -8.51
CA THR A 333 -12.45 -16.09 -8.28
C THR A 333 -11.27 -15.45 -7.53
N TYR A 334 -10.68 -16.19 -6.59
CA TYR A 334 -9.54 -15.75 -5.79
C TYR A 334 -8.27 -15.58 -6.62
N MET A 335 -7.98 -16.50 -7.56
CA MET A 335 -6.78 -16.40 -8.39
C MET A 335 -6.74 -15.12 -9.23
N LEU A 336 -7.90 -14.57 -9.59
CA LEU A 336 -8.02 -13.33 -10.36
C LEU A 336 -7.82 -12.05 -9.52
N LEU A 337 -7.87 -12.13 -8.18
CA LEU A 337 -7.67 -10.97 -7.31
C LEU A 337 -6.24 -10.41 -7.36
N ASP A 338 -5.23 -11.28 -7.46
CA ASP A 338 -3.83 -10.86 -7.51
C ASP A 338 -3.50 -10.06 -8.79
N PRO A 339 -3.89 -10.51 -10.01
CA PRO A 339 -3.78 -9.70 -11.22
C PRO A 339 -4.45 -8.33 -11.10
N ILE A 340 -5.67 -8.26 -10.56
CA ILE A 340 -6.41 -7.00 -10.38
C ILE A 340 -5.67 -6.08 -9.40
N LYS A 341 -5.17 -6.61 -8.28
CA LYS A 341 -4.36 -5.86 -7.32
C LYS A 341 -3.13 -5.23 -7.99
N PHE A 342 -2.42 -5.97 -8.84
CA PHE A 342 -1.27 -5.43 -9.56
C PHE A 342 -1.66 -4.36 -10.57
N LEU A 343 -2.75 -4.58 -11.31
CA LEU A 343 -3.27 -3.61 -12.26
C LEU A 343 -3.62 -2.28 -11.57
N VAL A 344 -4.31 -2.33 -10.43
CA VAL A 344 -4.71 -1.15 -9.67
C VAL A 344 -3.49 -0.41 -9.10
N ARG A 345 -2.54 -1.14 -8.50
CA ARG A 345 -1.29 -0.54 -8.02
C ARG A 345 -0.49 0.09 -9.15
N TYR A 346 -0.42 -0.56 -10.31
CA TYR A 346 0.25 -0.01 -11.48
C TYR A 346 -0.42 1.26 -12.01
N ALA A 347 -1.76 1.26 -12.08
CA ALA A 347 -2.54 2.42 -12.50
C ALA A 347 -2.37 3.62 -11.55
N LEU A 348 -2.34 3.37 -10.23
CA LEU A 348 -2.21 4.39 -9.20
C LEU A 348 -0.77 4.88 -8.99
N SER A 349 0.24 4.09 -9.37
CA SER A 349 1.67 4.43 -9.17
C SER A 349 2.14 5.65 -9.98
N GLY A 350 1.29 6.31 -10.78
CA GLY A 350 1.64 7.48 -11.59
C GLY A 350 2.64 7.19 -12.73
N LYS A 351 3.31 6.04 -12.73
CA LYS A 351 4.22 5.57 -13.78
C LYS A 351 3.51 5.32 -15.11
N SER A 352 2.23 4.95 -15.10
CA SER A 352 1.41 4.86 -16.31
C SER A 352 1.14 6.24 -16.90
N TRP A 353 0.78 7.20 -16.05
CA TRP A 353 0.52 8.58 -16.47
C TRP A 353 1.80 9.25 -16.96
N ASN A 354 2.93 9.08 -16.26
CA ASN A 354 4.22 9.58 -16.72
C ASN A 354 4.64 8.93 -18.03
N ARG A 355 4.46 7.61 -18.23
CA ARG A 355 4.73 6.98 -19.53
C ARG A 355 3.82 7.47 -20.65
N ILE A 356 2.54 7.72 -20.38
CA ILE A 356 1.58 8.22 -21.37
C ILE A 356 1.88 9.68 -21.69
N VAL A 357 2.21 10.50 -20.68
CA VAL A 357 2.63 11.89 -20.85
C VAL A 357 3.97 11.94 -21.59
N GLU A 358 4.96 11.12 -21.22
CA GLU A 358 6.24 10.97 -21.91
C GLU A 358 6.06 10.46 -23.35
N GLN A 359 5.14 9.54 -23.61
CA GLN A 359 4.80 9.13 -24.98
C GLN A 359 4.12 10.26 -25.76
N ARG A 360 3.22 11.02 -25.14
CA ARG A 360 2.58 12.18 -25.78
C ARG A 360 3.58 13.31 -26.03
N THR A 361 4.50 13.60 -25.09
CA THR A 361 5.56 14.59 -25.29
C THR A 361 6.61 14.10 -26.26
N ALA A 362 6.91 12.80 -26.33
CA ALA A 362 7.79 12.22 -27.35
C ALA A 362 7.15 12.25 -28.75
N LEU A 363 5.84 12.02 -28.86
CA LEU A 363 5.08 12.14 -30.11
C LEU A 363 4.95 13.60 -30.56
N ASN A 364 4.68 14.53 -29.64
CA ASN A 364 4.67 15.97 -29.94
C ASN A 364 6.09 16.51 -30.21
N GLY A 365 7.11 15.94 -29.57
CA GLY A 365 8.52 16.25 -29.81
C GLY A 365 9.00 15.79 -31.19
N LYS A 366 8.42 14.71 -31.73
CA LYS A 366 8.65 14.30 -33.13
C LYS A 366 8.14 15.31 -34.17
N ASN A 367 7.12 16.13 -33.85
CA ASN A 367 6.68 17.21 -34.75
C ASN A 367 7.65 18.40 -34.82
N ASN A 368 8.63 18.50 -33.91
CA ASN A 368 9.66 19.53 -33.90
C ASN A 368 11.08 18.98 -34.16
N PHE A 369 11.19 17.76 -34.70
CA PHE A 369 12.50 17.18 -35.03
C PHE A 369 13.23 18.08 -36.05
N GLY A 370 14.38 18.62 -35.65
CA GLY A 370 15.21 19.52 -36.46
C GLY A 370 14.91 21.01 -36.32
N LYS A 371 13.90 21.44 -35.55
CA LYS A 371 13.64 22.88 -35.34
C LYS A 371 14.73 23.52 -34.47
N ASP A 372 15.14 22.82 -33.42
CA ASP A 372 16.20 23.28 -32.51
C ASP A 372 17.58 23.21 -33.17
N GLU A 373 17.85 22.18 -33.98
CA GLU A 373 19.07 22.09 -34.79
C GLU A 373 19.12 23.19 -35.86
N ARG A 374 17.99 23.51 -36.50
CA ARG A 374 17.89 24.64 -37.45
C ARG A 374 18.01 25.99 -36.76
N MET A 375 17.46 26.17 -35.57
CA MET A 375 17.63 27.40 -34.78
C MET A 375 19.07 27.55 -34.29
N ALA A 376 19.72 26.45 -33.88
CA ALA A 376 21.13 26.45 -33.52
C ALA A 376 22.04 26.71 -34.72
N ALA A 377 21.77 26.09 -35.88
CA ALA A 377 22.46 26.36 -37.13
C ALA A 377 22.28 27.83 -37.56
N TRP A 378 21.05 28.35 -37.54
CA TRP A 378 20.74 29.74 -37.84
C TRP A 378 21.39 30.72 -36.85
N ALA A 379 21.41 30.42 -35.55
CA ALA A 379 22.10 31.23 -34.55
C ALA A 379 23.63 31.20 -34.74
N THR A 380 24.17 30.08 -35.23
CA THR A 380 25.59 29.93 -35.54
C THR A 380 25.94 30.71 -36.81
N GLU A 381 25.13 30.62 -37.86
CA GLU A 381 25.26 31.39 -39.11
C GLU A 381 25.14 32.90 -38.86
N THR A 382 24.15 33.33 -38.07
CA THR A 382 23.98 34.74 -37.69
C THR A 382 25.19 35.26 -36.88
N ARG A 383 25.76 34.44 -35.99
CA ARG A 383 26.99 34.78 -35.26
C ARG A 383 28.21 34.91 -36.17
N THR A 384 28.33 34.04 -37.17
CA THR A 384 29.42 34.13 -38.17
C THR A 384 29.26 35.33 -39.10
N GLN A 385 28.04 35.73 -39.48
CA GLN A 385 27.79 36.94 -40.27
C GLN A 385 28.15 38.23 -39.52
N HIS A 386 28.01 38.24 -38.18
CA HIS A 386 28.38 39.38 -37.35
C HIS A 386 29.85 39.36 -36.86
N GLY A 387 30.69 38.47 -37.40
CA GLY A 387 32.14 38.46 -37.13
C GLY A 387 32.53 38.02 -35.71
N LEU A 388 31.64 37.36 -34.97
CA LEU A 388 31.94 36.80 -33.65
C LEU A 388 32.38 35.34 -33.82
N GLU A 389 33.67 35.06 -33.61
CA GLU A 389 34.21 33.69 -33.65
C GLU A 389 33.57 32.80 -32.57
N THR A 390 33.17 31.58 -32.96
CA THR A 390 32.72 30.57 -32.01
C THR A 390 33.94 29.90 -31.36
N GLY A 391 34.11 30.09 -30.04
CA GLY A 391 35.12 29.40 -29.26
C GLY A 391 35.05 27.87 -29.44
N GLN A 392 36.22 27.25 -29.64
CA GLN A 392 36.41 25.80 -29.80
C GLN A 392 35.63 25.01 -28.73
N LYS A 393 34.85 24.01 -29.18
CA LYS A 393 34.30 22.99 -28.28
C LYS A 393 35.44 22.06 -27.82
N PRO A 394 35.54 21.71 -26.53
CA PRO A 394 36.46 20.68 -26.08
C PRO A 394 35.99 19.32 -26.63
N MET A 395 36.90 18.64 -27.32
CA MET A 395 36.75 17.29 -27.83
C MET A 395 36.81 16.32 -26.63
N TYR A 396 35.67 15.75 -26.24
CA TYR A 396 35.62 14.66 -25.26
C TYR A 396 35.27 13.35 -25.97
N GLU A 397 36.15 12.37 -25.79
CA GLU A 397 36.20 11.07 -26.44
C GLU A 397 34.93 10.24 -26.24
N ARG A 398 34.47 9.61 -27.32
CA ARG A 398 33.41 8.60 -27.32
C ARG A 398 34.07 7.24 -27.55
N ASN A 399 34.30 6.53 -26.45
CA ASN A 399 34.56 5.09 -26.32
C ASN A 399 35.26 4.36 -27.49
N GLY A 400 36.52 4.01 -27.25
CA GLY A 400 37.13 2.76 -27.73
C GLY A 400 36.39 1.55 -27.15
N ALA A 401 35.37 1.10 -27.87
CA ALA A 401 34.68 -0.16 -27.62
C ALA A 401 34.65 -0.97 -28.92
N THR A 402 35.82 -1.29 -29.45
CA THR A 402 36.05 -2.35 -30.45
C THR A 402 37.55 -2.57 -30.52
N GLU A 403 38.00 -3.82 -30.56
CA GLU A 403 39.40 -4.25 -30.67
C GLU A 403 40.19 -4.39 -29.35
N LEU A 404 39.86 -5.42 -28.58
CA LEU A 404 40.84 -6.19 -27.79
C LEU A 404 40.35 -7.64 -27.62
N SER A 405 39.84 -8.21 -28.70
CA SER A 405 39.66 -9.65 -28.90
C SER A 405 40.78 -10.18 -29.78
N SER A 406 42.01 -10.15 -29.26
CA SER A 406 43.13 -10.92 -29.80
C SER A 406 44.26 -10.93 -28.77
N LEU A 407 44.68 -12.13 -28.37
CA LEU A 407 45.86 -12.46 -27.58
C LEU A 407 45.68 -12.48 -26.05
N ALA A 408 44.88 -13.45 -25.59
CA ALA A 408 45.34 -14.33 -24.52
C ALA A 408 45.39 -15.75 -25.11
N ASP A 409 46.56 -16.09 -25.65
CA ASP A 409 47.10 -17.45 -25.62
C ASP A 409 47.62 -17.74 -24.21
#